data_AF-A0A662D0S6-F1
#
_entry.id   AF-A0A662D0S6-F1
#
_cell.length_a   1.000
_cell.length_b   1.000
_cell.length_c   1.000
_cell.angle_alpha   90.00
_cell.angle_beta   90.00
_cell.angle_gamma   90.00
#
_symmetry.space_group_name_H-M   'P 1'
#
loop_
_entity.id
_entity.type
_entity.pdbx_description
1 polymer ?
#
loop_
_entity_poly.entity_id
_entity_poly.type
_entity_poly.pdbx_seq_one_letter_code
_entity_poly.pdbx_strand_id
1 'polypeptide(L)'
;MGYYSSVSHSRFHSLILASAALGMVIFSLLTVRHFFAANFPETIFSGSFYDLSAFFNCDSSAYSPIAQLMGVPLGYFGIATGVFFFFGLLFPSPAMTRTMQTLALVNFLGVISLFMYSFFILNSICLLCLGYYVFSTLAFLSLGKIAHSSSLRKLKSFFSPSLKITMAALILLLAGAYGYHQFYQVKLAAQQGGVAVQIVREFYSLEKVPNPSFISPFWTAKATEKFEEAPIHIVEYTDFLCPDCLYLFYQLEQLKKEYPGQLNIAFQFFPLEGKCNQVVDKDLHSGACDLSYIA
;
A
#
# COMPACT_ATOMS: atom_id res chain seq x y z
N MET A 1 2.02 -52.69 11.22
CA MET A 1 0.99 -51.87 10.54
C MET A 1 0.85 -50.42 11.05
N GLY A 2 1.51 -49.99 12.14
CA GLY A 2 1.33 -48.65 12.70
C GLY A 2 2.26 -47.52 12.19
N TYR A 3 3.26 -47.82 11.37
CA TYR A 3 4.24 -46.82 10.90
C TYR A 3 3.80 -46.08 9.63
N TYR A 4 3.10 -46.76 8.72
CA TYR A 4 2.58 -46.12 7.50
C TYR A 4 1.37 -45.20 7.77
N SER A 5 0.53 -45.57 8.74
CA SER A 5 -0.61 -44.75 9.16
C SER A 5 -0.20 -43.48 9.91
N SER A 6 0.90 -43.51 10.68
CA SER A 6 1.43 -42.33 11.38
C SER A 6 2.08 -41.31 10.44
N VAL A 7 2.79 -41.78 9.40
CA VAL A 7 3.40 -40.91 8.38
C VAL A 7 2.34 -40.25 7.48
N SER A 8 1.28 -40.98 7.11
CA SER A 8 0.15 -40.45 6.34
C SER A 8 -0.60 -39.35 7.10
N HIS A 9 -0.85 -39.55 8.39
CA HIS A 9 -1.53 -38.55 9.24
C HIS A 9 -0.74 -37.25 9.38
N SER A 10 0.59 -37.34 9.48
CA SER A 10 1.45 -36.16 9.57
C SER A 10 1.40 -35.33 8.28
N ARG A 11 1.40 -35.98 7.10
CA ARG A 11 1.38 -35.28 5.80
C ARG A 11 0.07 -34.53 5.58
N PHE A 12 -1.07 -35.12 5.96
CA PHE A 12 -2.38 -34.47 5.85
C PHE A 12 -2.46 -33.18 6.67
N HIS A 13 -2.02 -33.20 7.93
CA HIS A 13 -2.02 -31.99 8.77
C HIS A 13 -1.00 -30.94 8.32
N SER A 14 0.13 -31.33 7.73
CA SER A 14 1.06 -30.40 7.10
C SER A 14 0.46 -29.67 5.90
N LEU A 15 -0.34 -30.36 5.07
CA LEU A 15 -1.06 -29.72 3.95
C LEU A 15 -2.11 -28.73 4.44
N ILE A 16 -2.88 -29.09 5.48
CA ILE A 16 -3.83 -28.16 6.11
C ILE A 16 -3.09 -26.94 6.65
N LEU A 17 -1.98 -27.14 7.37
CA LEU A 17 -1.20 -26.03 7.88
C LEU A 17 -0.65 -25.13 6.77
N ALA A 18 -0.22 -25.68 5.63
CA ALA A 18 0.23 -24.91 4.47
C ALA A 18 -0.91 -24.05 3.90
N SER A 19 -2.09 -24.64 3.69
CA SER A 19 -3.27 -23.90 3.23
C SER A 19 -3.72 -22.82 4.23
N ALA A 20 -3.62 -23.11 5.52
CA ALA A 20 -3.97 -22.19 6.58
C ALA A 20 -3.00 -21.01 6.65
N ALA A 21 -1.69 -21.28 6.58
CA ALA A 21 -0.67 -20.24 6.51
C ALA A 21 -0.88 -19.33 5.30
N LEU A 22 -1.18 -19.90 4.13
CA LEU A 22 -1.48 -19.13 2.92
C LEU A 22 -2.74 -18.27 3.09
N GLY A 23 -3.82 -18.85 3.62
CA GLY A 23 -5.06 -18.13 3.91
C GLY A 23 -4.84 -16.98 4.89
N MET A 24 -4.07 -17.22 5.96
CA MET A 24 -3.68 -16.17 6.91
C MET A 24 -2.96 -15.01 6.21
N VAL A 25 -2.00 -15.29 5.31
CA VAL A 25 -1.29 -14.25 4.56
C VAL A 25 -2.24 -13.48 3.64
N ILE A 26 -3.07 -14.17 2.86
CA ILE A 26 -4.00 -13.54 1.91
C ILE A 26 -4.98 -12.61 2.65
N PHE A 27 -5.68 -13.11 3.66
CA PHE A 27 -6.66 -12.30 4.38
C PHE A 27 -5.99 -11.14 5.13
N SER A 28 -4.77 -11.33 5.64
CA SER A 28 -4.03 -10.24 6.26
C SER A 28 -3.57 -9.17 5.27
N LEU A 29 -3.18 -9.55 4.04
CA LEU A 29 -2.87 -8.59 2.98
C LEU A 29 -4.11 -7.79 2.58
N LEU A 30 -5.26 -8.46 2.49
CA LEU A 30 -6.55 -7.80 2.22
C LEU A 30 -6.93 -6.83 3.33
N THR A 31 -6.76 -7.18 4.61
CA THR A 31 -7.03 -6.25 5.72
C THR A 31 -6.06 -5.08 5.76
N VAL A 32 -4.77 -5.28 5.48
CA VAL A 32 -3.79 -4.18 5.37
C VAL A 32 -4.18 -3.22 4.24
N ARG A 33 -4.49 -3.76 3.05
CA ARG A 33 -4.91 -2.94 1.91
C ARG A 33 -6.16 -2.14 2.24
N HIS A 34 -7.15 -2.78 2.85
CA HIS A 34 -8.40 -2.14 3.24
C HIS A 34 -8.17 -1.07 4.32
N PHE A 35 -7.33 -1.33 5.33
CA PHE A 35 -6.96 -0.35 6.35
C PHE A 35 -6.42 0.95 5.74
N PHE A 36 -5.48 0.84 4.79
CA PHE A 36 -4.94 2.02 4.12
C PHE A 36 -5.94 2.68 3.17
N ALA A 37 -6.79 1.91 2.47
CA ALA A 37 -7.82 2.48 1.62
C ALA A 37 -8.88 3.27 2.42
N ALA A 38 -9.29 2.74 3.58
CA ALA A 38 -10.29 3.36 4.45
C ALA A 38 -9.74 4.60 5.18
N ASN A 39 -8.52 4.50 5.74
CA ASN A 39 -7.93 5.60 6.50
C ASN A 39 -7.26 6.66 5.60
N PHE A 40 -6.83 6.29 4.39
CA PHE A 40 -6.16 7.17 3.44
C PHE A 40 -6.78 7.13 2.04
N PRO A 41 -8.07 7.49 1.88
CA PRO A 41 -8.77 7.42 0.60
C PRO A 41 -8.19 8.43 -0.41
N GLU A 42 -8.04 7.99 -1.66
CA GLU A 42 -7.63 8.86 -2.78
C GLU A 42 -8.79 9.74 -3.26
N THR A 43 -10.04 9.29 -3.07
CA THR A 43 -11.25 10.04 -3.40
C THR A 43 -12.34 9.79 -2.35
N ILE A 44 -13.20 10.77 -2.12
CA ILE A 44 -14.35 10.66 -1.19
C ILE A 44 -15.51 9.79 -1.73
N PHE A 45 -15.40 9.27 -2.95
CA PHE A 45 -16.48 8.57 -3.66
C PHE A 45 -16.24 7.07 -3.86
N SER A 46 -15.08 6.53 -3.47
CA SER A 46 -14.81 5.09 -3.54
C SER A 46 -15.35 4.39 -2.29
N GLY A 47 -16.53 3.78 -2.40
CA GLY A 47 -17.04 2.87 -1.37
C GLY A 47 -16.20 1.58 -1.27
N SER A 48 -16.10 1.03 -0.05
CA SER A 48 -15.41 -0.24 0.20
C SER A 48 -16.24 -1.42 -0.34
N PHE A 49 -15.68 -2.21 -1.26
CA PHE A 49 -16.32 -3.43 -1.81
C PHE A 49 -16.68 -4.52 -0.77
N TYR A 50 -16.26 -4.35 0.48
CA TYR A 50 -16.35 -5.37 1.53
C TYR A 50 -17.45 -5.11 2.56
N ASP A 51 -18.29 -4.09 2.36
CA ASP A 51 -19.44 -3.78 3.22
C ASP A 51 -20.74 -4.27 2.57
N LEU A 52 -21.31 -5.33 3.12
CA LEU A 52 -22.55 -5.95 2.62
C LEU A 52 -23.79 -5.47 3.38
N SER A 53 -23.63 -5.11 4.66
CA SER A 53 -24.70 -4.58 5.52
C SER A 53 -24.11 -3.85 6.73
N ALA A 54 -24.96 -3.19 7.52
CA ALA A 54 -24.53 -2.56 8.78
C ALA A 54 -23.89 -3.55 9.76
N PHE A 55 -24.26 -4.83 9.72
CA PHE A 55 -23.67 -5.88 10.55
C PHE A 55 -22.43 -6.52 9.92
N PHE A 56 -22.41 -6.73 8.60
CA PHE A 56 -21.24 -7.22 7.87
C PHE A 56 -20.47 -6.05 7.24
N ASN A 57 -19.67 -5.39 8.08
CA ASN A 57 -18.96 -4.16 7.75
C ASN A 57 -17.49 -4.26 8.21
N CYS A 58 -16.57 -4.00 7.29
CA CYS A 58 -15.14 -4.01 7.56
C CYS A 58 -14.57 -2.63 7.92
N ASP A 59 -15.22 -1.55 7.46
CA ASP A 59 -14.85 -0.17 7.78
C ASP A 59 -14.82 0.10 9.30
N SER A 60 -15.80 -0.42 10.04
CA SER A 60 -15.86 -0.29 11.51
C SER A 60 -14.63 -0.88 12.21
N SER A 61 -14.09 -1.97 11.66
CA SER A 61 -12.85 -2.56 12.13
C SER A 61 -11.64 -1.71 11.70
N ALA A 62 -11.63 -1.19 10.48
CA ALA A 62 -10.53 -0.39 9.94
C ALA A 62 -10.35 0.98 10.64
N TYR A 63 -11.44 1.59 11.11
CA TYR A 63 -11.41 2.85 11.87
C TYR A 63 -11.24 2.64 13.38
N SER A 64 -11.28 1.39 13.85
CA SER A 64 -11.16 1.12 15.28
C SER A 64 -9.78 1.51 15.82
N PRO A 65 -9.66 1.99 17.08
CA PRO A 65 -8.37 2.37 17.66
C PRO A 65 -7.38 1.21 17.73
N ILE A 66 -7.87 -0.02 17.79
CA ILE A 66 -7.05 -1.22 17.87
C ILE A 66 -6.58 -1.73 16.50
N ALA A 67 -7.07 -1.16 15.38
CA ALA A 67 -6.74 -1.61 14.03
C ALA A 67 -5.24 -1.50 13.70
N GLN A 68 -4.50 -0.72 14.48
CA GLN A 68 -3.10 -0.43 14.29
C GLN A 68 -2.36 -0.28 15.63
N LEU A 69 -1.05 -0.49 15.58
CA LEU A 69 -0.12 -0.20 16.66
C LEU A 69 0.97 0.74 16.13
N MET A 70 0.97 1.99 16.60
CA MET A 70 1.95 3.01 16.15
C MET A 70 2.09 3.09 14.62
N GLY A 71 0.99 3.22 13.89
CA GLY A 71 0.93 3.27 12.43
C GLY A 71 1.05 1.90 11.73
N VAL A 72 1.35 0.82 12.46
CA VAL A 72 1.50 -0.52 11.90
C VAL A 72 0.16 -1.26 11.97
N PRO A 73 -0.48 -1.60 10.82
CA PRO A 73 -1.78 -2.25 10.84
C PRO A 73 -1.71 -3.64 11.47
N LEU A 74 -2.76 -4.07 12.17
CA LEU A 74 -2.82 -5.41 12.78
C LEU A 74 -2.60 -6.54 11.76
N GLY A 75 -3.06 -6.36 10.52
CA GLY A 75 -2.86 -7.33 9.44
C GLY A 75 -1.37 -7.61 9.17
N TYR A 76 -0.46 -6.66 9.40
CA TYR A 76 0.98 -6.93 9.24
C TYR A 76 1.46 -8.08 10.15
N PHE A 77 1.00 -8.12 11.40
CA PHE A 77 1.34 -9.20 12.32
C PHE A 77 0.73 -10.55 11.89
N GLY A 78 -0.44 -10.51 11.24
CA GLY A 78 -1.05 -11.70 10.63
C GLY A 78 -0.26 -12.23 9.44
N ILE A 79 0.24 -11.34 8.56
CA ILE A 79 1.15 -11.71 7.46
C ILE A 79 2.40 -12.37 8.03
N ALA A 80 3.06 -11.73 9.00
CA ALA A 80 4.29 -12.25 9.59
C ALA A 80 4.07 -13.63 10.23
N THR A 81 2.94 -13.84 10.90
CA THR A 81 2.58 -15.14 11.50
C THR A 81 2.37 -16.22 10.43
N GLY A 82 1.61 -15.92 9.38
CA GLY A 82 1.37 -16.86 8.28
C GLY A 82 2.66 -17.23 7.53
N VAL A 83 3.50 -16.24 7.23
CA VAL A 83 4.82 -16.43 6.62
C VAL A 83 5.72 -17.28 7.53
N PHE A 84 5.75 -17.00 8.83
CA PHE A 84 6.53 -17.79 9.79
C PHE A 84 6.08 -19.25 9.82
N PHE A 85 4.78 -19.53 9.78
CA PHE A 85 4.28 -20.90 9.70
C PHE A 85 4.66 -21.59 8.38
N PHE A 86 4.64 -20.87 7.27
CA PHE A 86 5.07 -21.41 5.98
C PHE A 86 6.58 -21.74 5.98
N PHE A 87 7.43 -20.85 6.50
CA PHE A 87 8.87 -21.12 6.68
C PHE A 87 9.12 -22.30 7.63
N GLY A 88 8.34 -22.43 8.69
CA GLY A 88 8.44 -23.54 9.62
C GLY A 88 8.11 -24.90 9.00
N LEU A 89 7.29 -24.92 7.94
CA LEU A 89 7.03 -26.12 7.13
C LEU A 89 8.17 -26.44 6.16
N LEU A 90 8.83 -25.42 5.60
CA LEU A 90 9.97 -25.60 4.69
C LEU A 90 11.24 -26.06 5.44
N PHE A 91 11.44 -25.58 6.67
CA PHE A 91 12.61 -25.89 7.49
C PHE A 91 12.19 -26.51 8.84
N PRO A 92 11.63 -27.74 8.83
CA PRO A 92 11.10 -28.36 10.03
C PRO A 92 12.22 -28.72 11.01
N SER A 93 12.07 -28.29 12.26
CA SER A 93 12.93 -28.72 13.38
C SER A 93 12.12 -28.78 14.68
N PRO A 94 12.50 -29.61 15.67
CA PRO A 94 11.78 -29.68 16.96
C PRO A 94 11.75 -28.32 17.71
N ALA A 95 12.75 -27.47 17.49
CA ALA A 95 12.78 -26.12 18.02
C ALA A 95 11.77 -25.21 17.30
N MET A 96 11.73 -25.27 15.97
CA MET A 96 10.80 -24.50 15.14
C MET A 96 9.34 -24.88 15.42
N THR A 97 9.02 -26.18 15.47
CA THR A 97 7.67 -26.66 15.75
C THR A 97 7.16 -26.18 17.12
N ARG A 98 7.99 -26.21 18.17
CA ARG A 98 7.62 -25.67 19.49
C ARG A 98 7.34 -24.17 19.44
N THR A 99 8.20 -23.39 18.78
CA THR A 99 7.98 -21.96 18.59
C THR A 99 6.69 -21.67 17.82
N MET A 100 6.41 -22.41 16.73
CA MET A 100 5.16 -22.28 15.98
C MET A 100 3.93 -22.60 16.83
N GLN A 101 4.00 -23.61 17.71
CA GLN A 101 2.90 -23.95 18.61
C GLN A 101 2.62 -22.85 19.63
N THR A 102 3.66 -22.31 20.27
CA THR A 102 3.53 -21.15 21.17
C THR A 102 2.89 -19.97 20.44
N LEU A 103 3.40 -19.62 19.26
CA LEU A 103 2.86 -18.53 18.46
C LEU A 103 1.41 -18.78 18.03
N ALA A 104 1.08 -20.01 17.62
CA ALA A 104 -0.28 -20.38 17.24
C ALA A 104 -1.26 -20.28 18.41
N LEU A 105 -0.85 -20.64 19.63
CA LEU A 105 -1.69 -20.46 20.82
C LEU A 105 -1.92 -18.97 21.12
N VAL A 106 -0.87 -18.15 21.11
CA VAL A 106 -0.99 -16.71 21.33
C VAL A 106 -1.89 -16.07 20.26
N ASN A 107 -1.68 -16.43 18.99
CA ASN A 107 -2.50 -15.96 17.88
C ASN A 107 -3.96 -16.42 18.00
N PHE A 108 -4.19 -17.67 18.43
CA PHE A 108 -5.55 -18.20 18.65
C PHE A 108 -6.30 -17.44 19.76
N LEU A 109 -5.63 -17.17 20.88
CA LEU A 109 -6.19 -16.34 21.97
C LEU A 109 -6.44 -14.90 21.52
N GLY A 110 -5.55 -14.36 20.68
CA GLY A 110 -5.69 -13.06 20.05
C GLY A 110 -6.93 -12.97 19.15
N VAL A 111 -7.14 -13.92 18.23
CA VAL A 111 -8.31 -13.91 17.34
C VAL A 111 -9.63 -14.08 18.09
N ILE A 112 -9.66 -14.88 19.16
CA ILE A 112 -10.85 -14.94 20.05
C ILE A 112 -11.11 -13.57 20.66
N SER A 113 -10.09 -12.92 21.22
CA SER A 113 -10.21 -11.58 21.81
C SER A 113 -10.70 -10.55 20.81
N LEU A 114 -10.15 -10.55 19.58
CA LEU A 114 -10.55 -9.64 18.52
C LEU A 114 -11.97 -9.92 18.00
N PHE A 115 -12.37 -11.19 17.91
CA PHE A 115 -13.74 -11.55 17.57
C PHE A 115 -14.74 -11.05 18.62
N MET A 116 -14.42 -11.23 19.91
CA MET A 116 -15.24 -10.72 21.01
C MET A 116 -15.32 -9.18 20.97
N TYR A 117 -14.21 -8.49 20.71
CA TYR A 117 -14.19 -7.04 20.52
C TYR A 117 -15.11 -6.61 19.36
N SER A 118 -15.00 -7.26 18.21
CA SER A 118 -15.82 -6.97 17.04
C SER A 118 -17.32 -7.14 17.35
N PHE A 119 -17.68 -8.25 18.00
CA PHE A 119 -19.07 -8.58 18.28
C PHE A 119 -19.70 -7.70 19.37
N PHE A 120 -19.01 -7.51 20.50
CA PHE A 120 -19.58 -6.83 21.68
C PHE A 120 -19.35 -5.32 21.70
N ILE A 121 -18.27 -4.83 21.09
CA ILE A 121 -17.90 -3.40 21.14
C ILE A 121 -18.23 -2.72 19.81
N LEU A 122 -17.80 -3.29 18.68
CA LEU A 122 -18.06 -2.69 17.37
C LEU A 122 -19.46 -3.00 16.82
N ASN A 123 -20.18 -3.98 17.39
CA ASN A 123 -21.48 -4.47 16.92
C ASN A 123 -21.52 -4.79 15.42
N SER A 124 -20.37 -5.16 14.86
CA SER A 124 -20.17 -5.46 13.44
C SER A 124 -19.13 -6.56 13.28
N ILE A 125 -19.21 -7.27 12.16
CA ILE A 125 -18.33 -8.40 11.84
C ILE A 125 -17.69 -8.15 10.47
N CYS A 126 -16.36 -8.03 10.46
CA CYS A 126 -15.61 -7.94 9.22
C CYS A 126 -15.33 -9.33 8.61
N LEU A 127 -15.78 -9.56 7.38
CA LEU A 127 -15.58 -10.82 6.65
C LEU A 127 -14.11 -11.14 6.38
N LEU A 128 -13.28 -10.12 6.17
CA LEU A 128 -11.84 -10.32 5.99
C LEU A 128 -11.17 -10.81 7.27
N CYS A 129 -11.57 -10.24 8.41
CA CYS A 129 -11.11 -10.68 9.73
C CYS A 129 -11.59 -12.11 10.03
N LEU A 130 -12.86 -12.44 9.72
CA LEU A 130 -13.37 -13.81 9.84
C LEU A 130 -12.54 -14.80 9.03
N GLY A 131 -12.17 -14.45 7.79
CA GLY A 131 -11.29 -15.27 6.98
C GLY A 131 -9.98 -15.57 7.70
N TYR A 132 -9.30 -14.54 8.21
CA TYR A 132 -8.10 -14.72 9.03
C TYR A 132 -8.35 -15.58 10.27
N TYR A 133 -9.46 -15.40 10.99
CA TYR A 133 -9.79 -16.16 12.20
C TYR A 133 -9.99 -17.65 11.94
N VAL A 134 -10.66 -17.98 10.84
CA VAL A 134 -10.87 -19.38 10.40
C VAL A 134 -9.53 -20.04 10.10
N PHE A 135 -8.69 -19.42 9.27
CA PHE A 135 -7.40 -20.00 8.92
C PHE A 135 -6.42 -20.06 10.10
N SER A 136 -6.42 -19.04 10.97
CA SER A 136 -5.67 -19.04 12.23
C SER A 136 -6.06 -20.23 13.11
N THR A 137 -7.36 -20.49 13.26
CA THR A 137 -7.88 -21.62 14.04
C THR A 137 -7.48 -22.96 13.42
N LEU A 138 -7.56 -23.10 12.10
CA LEU A 138 -7.10 -24.30 11.38
C LEU A 138 -5.60 -24.55 11.57
N ALA A 139 -4.78 -23.50 11.56
CA ALA A 139 -3.34 -23.59 11.81
C ALA A 139 -3.05 -24.09 13.24
N PHE A 140 -3.74 -23.53 14.25
CA PHE A 140 -3.62 -23.95 15.65
C PHE A 140 -3.99 -25.43 15.85
N LEU A 141 -5.13 -25.87 15.31
CA LEU A 141 -5.58 -27.26 15.40
C LEU A 141 -4.62 -28.23 14.70
N SER A 142 -4.10 -27.84 13.53
CA SER A 142 -3.15 -28.65 12.75
C SER A 142 -1.81 -28.81 13.47
N LEU A 143 -1.26 -27.73 14.00
CA LEU A 143 -0.03 -27.76 14.82
C LEU A 143 -0.21 -28.58 16.10
N GLY A 144 -1.41 -28.56 16.68
CA GLY A 144 -1.78 -29.45 17.78
C GLY A 144 -1.76 -30.93 17.41
N LYS A 145 -1.95 -31.31 16.14
CA LYS A 145 -1.91 -32.70 15.67
C LYS A 145 -0.53 -33.15 15.19
N ILE A 146 0.28 -32.21 14.68
CA ILE A 146 1.65 -32.48 14.20
C ILE A 146 2.62 -32.80 15.35
N ALA A 147 2.43 -32.24 16.55
CA ALA A 147 3.29 -32.55 17.69
C ALA A 147 3.11 -33.99 18.21
N HIS A 148 4.10 -34.81 17.88
CA HIS A 148 4.21 -36.22 18.23
C HIS A 148 4.70 -36.40 19.68
N SER A 149 3.82 -36.14 20.66
CA SER A 149 4.17 -36.30 22.08
C SER A 149 2.95 -36.63 22.94
N SER A 150 3.18 -37.42 24.00
CA SER A 150 2.22 -37.74 25.06
C SER A 150 1.54 -36.48 25.64
N SER A 151 0.28 -36.62 26.06
CA SER A 151 -0.64 -35.54 26.44
C SER A 151 -0.02 -34.46 27.36
N LEU A 152 0.74 -34.86 28.38
CA LEU A 152 1.39 -33.94 29.34
C LEU A 152 2.56 -33.15 28.76
N ARG A 153 3.36 -33.77 27.88
CA ARG A 153 4.51 -33.13 27.21
C ARG A 153 4.06 -32.26 26.03
N LYS A 154 2.84 -32.51 25.53
CA LYS A 154 2.14 -31.69 24.53
C LYS A 154 1.81 -30.29 25.05
N LEU A 155 1.27 -30.17 26.26
CA LEU A 155 0.94 -28.86 26.85
C LEU A 155 2.19 -28.03 27.16
N LYS A 156 3.26 -28.65 27.69
CA LYS A 156 4.56 -27.96 27.92
C LYS A 156 5.22 -27.45 26.62
N SER A 157 4.95 -28.07 25.47
CA SER A 157 5.51 -27.64 24.18
C SER A 157 4.98 -26.27 23.74
N PHE A 158 3.73 -25.93 24.08
CA PHE A 158 3.12 -24.63 23.82
C PHE A 158 3.73 -23.48 24.64
N PHE A 159 4.44 -23.78 25.73
CA PHE A 159 5.06 -22.78 26.62
C PHE A 159 6.60 -22.83 26.60
N SER A 160 7.22 -23.48 25.61
CA SER A 160 8.68 -23.61 25.54
C SER A 160 9.25 -23.24 24.15
N PRO A 161 9.09 -21.98 23.70
CA PRO A 161 9.63 -21.54 22.43
C PRO A 161 11.16 -21.52 22.44
N SER A 162 11.77 -21.70 21.27
CA SER A 162 13.21 -21.55 21.10
C SER A 162 13.61 -20.08 21.09
N LEU A 163 14.38 -19.65 22.09
CA LEU A 163 14.82 -18.26 22.23
C LEU A 163 15.52 -17.73 20.98
N LYS A 164 16.39 -18.53 20.35
CA LYS A 164 17.13 -18.12 19.14
C LYS A 164 16.19 -17.82 17.97
N ILE A 165 15.20 -18.70 17.73
CA ILE A 165 14.24 -18.54 16.62
C ILE A 165 13.30 -17.36 16.90
N THR A 166 12.82 -17.26 18.15
CA THR A 166 11.95 -16.15 18.57
C THR A 166 12.66 -14.80 18.41
N MET A 167 13.91 -14.68 18.83
CA MET A 167 14.68 -13.43 18.68
C MET A 167 14.91 -13.08 17.20
N ALA A 168 15.27 -14.05 16.37
CA ALA A 168 15.42 -13.82 14.94
C ALA A 168 14.11 -13.37 14.27
N ALA A 169 13.00 -14.03 14.59
CA ALA A 169 11.68 -13.67 14.09
C ALA A 169 11.23 -12.28 14.58
N LEU A 170 11.52 -11.95 15.84
CA LEU A 170 11.19 -10.64 16.43
C LEU A 170 11.97 -9.50 15.75
N ILE A 171 13.27 -9.69 15.47
CA ILE A 171 14.08 -8.69 14.77
C ILE A 171 13.50 -8.43 13.37
N LEU A 172 13.17 -9.48 12.62
CA LEU A 172 12.57 -9.34 11.29
C LEU A 172 11.19 -8.67 11.36
N LEU A 173 10.37 -9.04 12.36
CA LEU A 173 9.07 -8.44 12.59
C LEU A 173 9.19 -6.94 12.87
N LEU A 174 10.13 -6.53 13.73
CA LEU A 174 10.35 -5.12 14.07
C LEU A 174 10.90 -4.32 12.89
N ALA A 175 11.79 -4.91 12.07
CA ALA A 175 12.31 -4.26 10.87
C ALA A 175 11.19 -3.95 9.86
N GLY A 176 10.30 -4.91 9.60
CA GLY A 176 9.14 -4.65 8.73
C GLY A 176 8.10 -3.72 9.36
N ALA A 177 7.90 -3.78 10.68
CA ALA A 177 7.04 -2.85 11.41
C ALA A 177 7.53 -1.41 11.27
N TYR A 178 8.85 -1.19 11.35
CA TYR A 178 9.45 0.10 11.09
C TYR A 178 9.14 0.62 9.68
N GLY A 179 9.22 -0.25 8.66
CA GLY A 179 8.82 0.10 7.29
C GLY A 179 7.36 0.55 7.18
N TYR A 180 6.41 -0.19 7.80
CA TYR A 180 5.00 0.20 7.84
C TYR A 180 4.78 1.50 8.60
N HIS A 181 5.50 1.73 9.71
CA HIS A 181 5.45 2.99 10.45
C HIS A 181 5.85 4.17 9.57
N GLN A 182 6.98 4.06 8.85
CA GLN A 182 7.41 5.11 7.92
C GLN A 182 6.37 5.37 6.82
N PHE A 183 5.83 4.30 6.23
CA PHE A 183 4.80 4.42 5.19
C PHE A 183 3.53 5.12 5.71
N TYR A 184 3.09 4.78 6.93
CA TYR A 184 1.95 5.43 7.58
C TYR A 184 2.20 6.93 7.80
N GLN A 185 3.39 7.32 8.27
CA GLN A 185 3.72 8.73 8.49
C GLN A 185 3.71 9.54 7.18
N VAL A 186 4.22 8.96 6.09
CA VAL A 186 4.17 9.59 4.76
C VAL A 186 2.72 9.78 4.30
N LYS A 187 1.86 8.77 4.49
CA LYS A 187 0.44 8.86 4.15
C LYS A 187 -0.30 9.93 4.98
N LEU A 188 0.01 10.03 6.27
CA LEU A 188 -0.53 11.07 7.16
C LEU A 188 -0.11 12.47 6.72
N ALA A 189 1.18 12.66 6.41
CA ALA A 189 1.70 13.94 5.91
C ALA A 189 1.06 14.34 4.56
N ALA A 190 0.78 13.37 3.69
CA ALA A 190 0.11 13.61 2.42
C ALA A 190 -1.33 14.11 2.60
N GLN A 191 -2.11 13.49 3.50
CA GLN A 191 -3.50 13.90 3.75
C GLN A 191 -3.63 15.23 4.49
N GLN A 192 -2.69 15.55 5.39
CA GLN A 192 -2.72 16.80 6.17
C GLN A 192 -2.19 18.01 5.40
N GLY A 193 -2.01 17.90 4.08
CA GLY A 193 -1.49 18.97 3.23
C GLY A 193 0.02 19.22 3.38
N GLY A 194 0.74 18.39 4.14
CA GLY A 194 2.19 18.50 4.32
C GLY A 194 2.95 18.36 3.00
N VAL A 195 2.47 17.50 2.10
CA VAL A 195 3.04 17.36 0.74
C VAL A 195 2.77 18.61 -0.11
N ALA A 196 1.57 19.19 -0.06
CA ALA A 196 1.27 20.44 -0.77
C ALA A 196 2.13 21.60 -0.26
N VAL A 197 2.31 21.72 1.07
CA VAL A 197 3.19 22.72 1.68
C VAL A 197 4.65 22.50 1.29
N GLN A 198 5.10 21.24 1.18
CA GLN A 198 6.44 20.91 0.72
C GLN A 198 6.64 21.31 -0.75
N ILE A 199 5.71 20.97 -1.64
CA ILE A 199 5.75 21.34 -3.07
C ILE A 199 5.77 22.87 -3.21
N VAL A 200 4.93 23.58 -2.47
CA VAL A 200 4.91 25.05 -2.47
C VAL A 200 6.23 25.62 -1.97
N ARG A 201 6.80 25.07 -0.90
CA ARG A 201 8.11 25.48 -0.39
C ARG A 201 9.22 25.23 -1.41
N GLU A 202 9.21 24.07 -2.06
CA GLU A 202 10.16 23.70 -3.09
C GLU A 202 10.06 24.65 -4.28
N PHE A 203 8.84 24.91 -4.77
CA PHE A 203 8.58 25.89 -5.84
C PHE A 203 9.13 27.28 -5.48
N TYR A 204 8.86 27.79 -4.28
CA TYR A 204 9.37 29.09 -3.85
C TYR A 204 10.88 29.09 -3.53
N SER A 205 11.51 27.92 -3.42
CA SER A 205 12.97 27.79 -3.27
C SER A 205 13.71 27.79 -4.60
N LEU A 206 13.01 27.60 -5.73
CA LEU A 206 13.60 27.67 -7.07
C LEU A 206 14.05 29.10 -7.38
N GLU A 207 15.15 29.21 -8.13
CA GLU A 207 15.63 30.49 -8.63
C GLU A 207 14.62 31.08 -9.63
N LYS A 208 14.27 32.35 -9.45
CA LYS A 208 13.35 33.05 -10.35
C LYS A 208 14.06 33.35 -11.66
N VAL A 209 13.59 32.75 -12.74
CA VAL A 209 14.05 33.07 -14.10
C VAL A 209 13.35 34.33 -14.62
N PRO A 210 14.04 35.15 -15.44
CA PRO A 210 13.41 36.30 -16.09
C PRO A 210 12.36 35.84 -17.10
N ASN A 211 11.40 36.72 -17.40
CA ASN A 211 10.48 36.49 -18.51
C ASN A 211 11.26 36.33 -19.83
N PRO A 212 10.80 35.47 -20.75
CA PRO A 212 11.47 35.29 -22.03
C PRO A 212 11.40 36.60 -22.84
N SER A 213 12.43 36.84 -23.64
CA SER A 213 12.50 38.02 -24.52
C SER A 213 11.47 38.01 -25.65
N PHE A 214 10.92 36.83 -25.94
CA PHE A 214 9.91 36.61 -26.96
C PHE A 214 8.80 35.73 -26.41
N ILE A 215 7.55 36.13 -26.67
CA ILE A 215 6.35 35.35 -26.39
C ILE A 215 5.72 35.02 -27.73
N SER A 216 5.49 33.74 -27.98
CA SER A 216 4.78 33.27 -29.17
C SER A 216 3.41 33.94 -29.34
N PRO A 217 3.00 34.28 -30.58
CA PRO A 217 1.66 34.81 -30.85
C PRO A 217 0.56 33.73 -30.77
N PHE A 218 0.93 32.45 -30.65
CA PHE A 218 -0.02 31.33 -30.61
C PHE A 218 -0.43 31.05 -29.16
N TRP A 219 -1.66 31.41 -28.78
CA TRP A 219 -2.13 31.27 -27.40
C TRP A 219 -3.25 30.23 -27.33
N THR A 220 -3.15 29.32 -26.36
CA THR A 220 -4.17 28.29 -26.09
C THR A 220 -5.23 28.77 -25.09
N ALA A 221 -4.98 29.89 -24.42
CA ALA A 221 -5.95 30.66 -23.66
C ALA A 221 -5.59 32.16 -23.73
N LYS A 222 -6.59 33.02 -23.95
CA LYS A 222 -6.43 34.47 -24.03
C LYS A 222 -7.53 35.17 -23.22
N ALA A 223 -7.19 35.59 -22.01
CA ALA A 223 -8.06 36.37 -21.12
C ALA A 223 -7.95 37.88 -21.38
N THR A 224 -6.76 38.38 -21.73
CA THR A 224 -6.49 39.80 -21.95
C THR A 224 -5.77 40.05 -23.28
N GLU A 225 -5.73 41.31 -23.74
CA GLU A 225 -5.04 41.65 -24.99
C GLU A 225 -3.52 41.60 -24.87
N LYS A 226 -2.96 42.06 -23.75
CA LYS A 226 -1.53 41.91 -23.45
C LYS A 226 -1.31 40.67 -22.58
N PHE A 227 -0.23 39.94 -22.84
CA PHE A 227 0.08 38.68 -22.18
C PHE A 227 0.20 38.86 -20.66
N GLU A 228 0.84 39.94 -20.23
CA GLU A 228 1.17 40.23 -18.83
C GLU A 228 -0.01 40.81 -18.03
N GLU A 229 -1.09 41.21 -18.70
CA GLU A 229 -2.27 41.81 -18.04
C GLU A 229 -3.22 40.76 -17.44
N ALA A 230 -3.06 39.47 -17.78
CA ALA A 230 -3.83 38.39 -17.16
C ALA A 230 -3.31 38.10 -15.73
N PRO A 231 -4.21 37.81 -14.77
CA PRO A 231 -3.83 37.41 -13.42
C PRO A 231 -2.88 36.20 -13.37
N ILE A 232 -3.05 35.28 -14.31
CA ILE A 232 -2.20 34.10 -14.46
C ILE A 232 -1.69 34.06 -15.91
N HIS A 233 -0.38 34.03 -16.07
CA HIS A 233 0.30 33.91 -17.35
C HIS A 233 1.20 32.67 -17.36
N ILE A 234 1.12 31.87 -18.42
CA ILE A 234 1.90 30.64 -18.58
C ILE A 234 2.54 30.65 -19.98
N VAL A 235 3.85 30.46 -20.04
CA VAL A 235 4.56 30.19 -21.29
C VAL A 235 4.87 28.70 -21.32
N GLU A 236 4.20 27.98 -22.19
CA GLU A 236 4.34 26.53 -22.32
C GLU A 236 5.34 26.22 -23.45
N TYR A 237 6.55 25.78 -23.07
CA TYR A 237 7.52 25.24 -24.02
C TYR A 237 7.21 23.77 -24.26
N THR A 238 6.88 23.40 -25.50
CA THR A 238 6.29 22.10 -25.77
C THR A 238 6.70 21.50 -27.11
N ASP A 239 6.63 20.18 -27.15
CA ASP A 239 6.98 19.30 -28.26
C ASP A 239 5.78 18.38 -28.53
N PHE A 240 5.32 18.29 -29.78
CA PHE A 240 4.17 17.47 -30.17
C PHE A 240 4.36 15.97 -29.95
N LEU A 241 5.58 15.48 -29.82
CA LEU A 241 5.90 14.06 -29.57
C LEU A 241 6.18 13.75 -28.10
N CYS A 242 6.16 14.75 -27.22
CA CYS A 242 6.46 14.61 -25.80
C CYS A 242 5.24 14.09 -25.00
N PRO A 243 5.31 12.89 -24.39
CA PRO A 243 4.19 12.33 -23.63
C PRO A 243 3.87 13.13 -22.35
N ASP A 244 4.89 13.69 -21.70
CA ASP A 244 4.70 14.53 -20.51
C ASP A 244 4.03 15.86 -20.87
N CYS A 245 4.31 16.38 -22.06
CA CYS A 245 3.71 17.60 -22.59
C CYS A 245 2.23 17.37 -22.92
N LEU A 246 1.87 16.17 -23.42
CA LEU A 246 0.46 15.76 -23.56
C LEU A 246 -0.25 15.67 -22.18
N TYR A 247 0.43 15.16 -21.16
CA TYR A 247 -0.13 15.14 -19.81
C TYR A 247 -0.34 16.56 -19.27
N LEU A 248 0.62 17.46 -19.46
CA LEU A 248 0.50 18.88 -19.11
C LEU A 248 -0.66 19.56 -19.84
N PHE A 249 -0.85 19.26 -21.13
CA PHE A 249 -1.99 19.78 -21.90
C PHE A 249 -3.34 19.45 -21.21
N TYR A 250 -3.55 18.22 -20.74
CA TYR A 250 -4.78 17.87 -20.02
C TYR A 250 -4.92 18.63 -18.69
N GLN A 251 -3.82 18.88 -17.99
CA GLN A 251 -3.83 19.70 -16.76
C GLN A 251 -4.17 21.17 -17.07
N LEU A 252 -3.59 21.74 -18.13
CA LEU A 252 -3.89 23.10 -18.58
C LEU A 252 -5.35 23.23 -19.04
N GLU A 253 -5.91 22.24 -19.73
CA GLU A 253 -7.33 22.20 -20.10
C GLU A 253 -8.26 22.18 -18.88
N GLN A 254 -7.85 21.50 -17.80
CA GLN A 254 -8.58 21.55 -16.54
C GLN A 254 -8.47 22.94 -15.89
N LEU A 255 -7.28 23.54 -15.86
CA LEU A 255 -7.07 24.89 -15.31
C LEU A 255 -7.86 25.96 -16.08
N LYS A 256 -7.96 25.87 -17.41
CA LYS A 256 -8.78 26.77 -18.23
C LYS A 256 -10.25 26.75 -17.82
N LYS A 257 -10.77 25.60 -17.39
CA LYS A 257 -12.15 25.44 -16.91
C LYS A 257 -12.32 25.96 -15.48
N GLU A 258 -11.31 25.80 -14.63
CA GLU A 258 -11.34 26.22 -13.23
C GLU A 258 -11.16 27.74 -13.07
N TYR A 259 -10.37 28.37 -13.95
CA TYR A 259 -10.06 29.80 -13.93
C TYR A 259 -10.51 30.51 -15.22
N PRO A 260 -11.83 30.51 -15.53
CA PRO A 260 -12.32 31.12 -16.76
C PRO A 260 -12.05 32.63 -16.78
N GLY A 261 -11.49 33.12 -17.89
CA GLY A 261 -11.22 34.54 -18.10
C GLY A 261 -10.05 35.11 -17.28
N GLN A 262 -9.19 34.26 -16.70
CA GLN A 262 -8.07 34.70 -15.85
C GLN A 262 -6.69 34.27 -16.39
N LEU A 263 -6.65 33.47 -17.45
CA LEU A 263 -5.44 32.82 -17.96
C LEU A 263 -5.04 33.36 -19.34
N ASN A 264 -3.78 33.75 -19.48
CA ASN A 264 -3.08 33.78 -20.76
C ASN A 264 -2.09 32.61 -20.82
N ILE A 265 -2.21 31.76 -21.84
CA ILE A 265 -1.32 30.60 -22.02
C ILE A 265 -0.73 30.69 -23.43
N ALA A 266 0.55 31.02 -23.52
CA ALA A 266 1.29 31.08 -24.79
C ALA A 266 1.94 29.73 -25.09
N PHE A 267 1.68 29.20 -26.28
CA PHE A 267 2.30 27.99 -26.80
C PHE A 267 3.61 28.35 -27.49
N GLN A 268 4.72 27.92 -26.91
CA GLN A 268 6.06 28.16 -27.41
C GLN A 268 6.62 26.85 -27.97
N PHE A 269 6.83 26.80 -29.28
CA PHE A 269 7.43 25.64 -29.94
C PHE A 269 8.81 25.37 -29.36
N PHE A 270 9.00 24.17 -28.81
CA PHE A 270 10.27 23.70 -28.28
C PHE A 270 10.47 22.22 -28.63
N PRO A 271 10.63 21.89 -29.93
CA PRO A 271 10.88 20.51 -30.35
C PRO A 271 12.16 19.99 -29.70
N LEU A 272 12.10 18.80 -29.11
CA LEU A 272 13.23 18.12 -28.47
C LEU A 272 14.03 17.32 -29.52
N GLU A 273 14.37 17.99 -30.60
CA GLU A 273 15.15 17.49 -31.73
C GLU A 273 16.18 18.56 -32.18
N GLY A 274 17.44 18.17 -32.25
CA GLY A 274 18.58 19.03 -32.54
C GLY A 274 18.64 19.54 -33.99
N LYS A 275 17.81 18.99 -34.90
CA LYS A 275 17.75 19.45 -36.30
C LYS A 275 17.32 20.91 -36.44
N CYS A 276 16.43 21.38 -35.57
CA CYS A 276 15.91 22.76 -35.58
C CYS A 276 16.07 23.47 -34.23
N ASN A 277 16.34 22.73 -33.13
CA ASN A 277 16.51 23.30 -31.81
C ASN A 277 17.97 23.14 -31.32
N GLN A 278 18.77 24.21 -31.44
CA GLN A 278 20.21 24.18 -31.14
C GLN A 278 20.56 24.00 -29.66
N VAL A 279 19.60 24.17 -28.74
CA VAL A 279 19.83 23.93 -27.31
C VAL A 279 19.61 22.48 -26.90
N VAL A 280 19.20 21.61 -27.83
CA VAL A 280 18.99 20.19 -27.61
C VAL A 280 20.21 19.41 -28.07
N ASP A 281 21.03 18.98 -27.12
CA ASP A 281 22.30 18.28 -27.40
C ASP A 281 22.11 16.88 -28.03
N LYS A 282 20.98 16.22 -27.76
CA LYS A 282 20.67 14.89 -28.27
C LYS A 282 19.21 14.83 -28.70
N ASP A 283 18.96 14.31 -29.89
CA ASP A 283 17.61 14.04 -30.38
C ASP A 283 16.85 13.12 -29.41
N LEU A 284 15.81 13.67 -28.77
CA LEU A 284 14.90 12.93 -27.90
C LEU A 284 13.68 12.46 -28.69
N HIS A 285 13.14 13.31 -29.57
CA HIS A 285 11.95 13.03 -30.35
C HIS A 285 12.16 13.28 -31.85
N SER A 286 12.58 12.25 -32.60
CA SER A 286 12.77 12.37 -34.05
C SER A 286 11.46 12.71 -34.78
N GLY A 287 11.47 13.78 -35.58
CA GLY A 287 10.29 14.30 -36.30
C GLY A 287 9.56 15.42 -35.55
N ALA A 288 9.98 15.79 -34.33
CA ALA A 288 9.41 16.91 -33.59
C ALA A 288 9.59 18.24 -34.33
N CYS A 289 10.73 18.41 -35.01
CA CYS A 289 10.98 19.58 -35.84
C CYS A 289 9.99 19.65 -37.01
N ASP A 290 9.79 18.54 -37.72
CA ASP A 290 8.89 18.48 -38.87
C ASP A 290 7.45 18.84 -38.45
N LEU A 291 6.98 18.28 -37.33
CA LEU A 291 5.66 18.59 -36.77
C LEU A 291 5.54 20.05 -36.34
N SER A 292 6.60 20.62 -35.75
CA SER A 292 6.63 22.03 -35.36
C SER A 292 6.56 22.99 -36.55
N TYR A 293 7.12 22.60 -37.70
CA TYR A 293 7.03 23.40 -38.94
C TYR A 293 5.69 23.25 -39.68
N ILE A 294 4.98 22.14 -39.47
CA ILE A 294 3.67 21.88 -40.09
C ILE A 294 2.54 22.64 -39.38
N ALA A 295 2.63 22.76 -38.06
CA ALA A 295 1.64 23.42 -37.21
C ALA A 295 1.59 24.94 -37.42
#